data_AF-A0A7X9BJ98-F1
#
_entry.id   AF-A0A7X9BJ98-F1
#
_cell.length_a   1.000
_cell.length_b   1.000
_cell.length_c   1.000
_cell.angle_alpha   90.00
_cell.angle_beta   90.00
_cell.angle_gamma   90.00
#
_symmetry.space_group_name_H-M   'P 1'
#
loop_
_entity.id
_entity.type
_entity.pdbx_description
1 polymer ?
#
loop_
_entity_poly.entity_id
_entity_poly.type
_entity_poly.pdbx_seq_one_letter_code
_entity_poly.pdbx_strand_id
1 'polypeptide(L)' 'MRAMGDAPKNIKIRHIAHCYKADPAYGEGLAKILNIPMSEIPQ' A
#
# COMPACT_ATOMS: atom_id res chain seq x y z
N MET A 1 -10.65 13.91 8.86
CA MET A 1 -11.03 12.49 8.90
C MET A 1 -9.93 11.68 8.22
N ARG A 2 -9.19 10.82 8.93
CA ARG A 2 -8.09 10.02 8.36
C ARG A 2 -8.69 8.92 7.50
N ALA A 3 -8.88 9.21 6.20
CA ALA A 3 -9.70 8.45 5.26
C ALA A 3 -9.22 7.02 4.90
N MET A 4 -8.30 6.42 5.67
CA MET A 4 -7.87 5.03 5.50
C MET A 4 -7.79 4.22 6.79
N GLY A 5 -8.24 4.74 7.94
CA GLY A 5 -8.27 3.97 9.18
C GLY A 5 -9.08 2.68 9.03
N ASP A 6 -10.31 2.82 8.54
CA ASP A 6 -11.29 1.75 8.33
C ASP A 6 -11.27 1.13 6.91
N ALA A 7 -10.35 1.56 6.05
CA ALA A 7 -10.32 1.03 4.68
C ALA A 7 -9.92 -0.46 4.69
N PRO A 8 -10.68 -1.33 4.01
CA PRO A 8 -10.40 -2.75 3.97
C PRO A 8 -9.04 -3.01 3.32
N LYS A 9 -8.39 -4.11 3.72
CA LYS A 9 -6.99 -4.42 3.41
C LYS A 9 -6.72 -4.40 1.89
N ASN A 10 -7.67 -4.85 1.09
CA ASN A 10 -7.63 -4.82 -0.37
C ASN A 10 -7.45 -3.41 -0.96
N ILE A 11 -8.08 -2.38 -0.39
CA ILE A 11 -7.95 -0.99 -0.85
C ILE A 11 -6.55 -0.45 -0.54
N LYS A 12 -6.04 -0.76 0.65
CA LYS A 12 -4.67 -0.40 1.06
C LYS A 12 -3.64 -1.07 0.16
N ILE A 13 -3.81 -2.38 -0.10
CA ILE A 13 -2.96 -3.13 -1.04
C ILE A 13 -3.00 -2.52 -2.44
N ARG A 14 -4.19 -2.21 -2.96
CA ARG A 14 -4.33 -1.62 -4.31
C ARG A 14 -3.70 -0.23 -4.40
N HIS A 15 -3.80 0.57 -3.35
CA HIS A 15 -3.16 1.87 -3.26
C HIS A 15 -1.63 1.73 -3.30
N ILE A 16 -1.08 0.83 -2.47
CA ILE A 16 0.37 0.59 -2.46
C ILE A 16 0.83 0.01 -3.81
N ALA A 17 0.07 -0.92 -4.42
CA ALA A 17 0.41 -1.49 -5.73
C ALA A 17 0.52 -0.40 -6.81
N HIS A 18 -0.45 0.52 -6.87
CA HIS A 18 -0.42 1.64 -7.80
C HIS A 18 0.78 2.56 -7.57
N CYS A 19 1.05 2.87 -6.30
CA CYS A 19 2.19 3.70 -5.90
C CYS A 19 3.53 3.04 -6.18
N TYR A 20 3.64 1.73 -5.93
CA TYR A 20 4.83 0.92 -6.24
C TYR A 20 5.10 0.86 -7.76
N LYS A 21 4.03 0.76 -8.55
CA LYS A 21 4.11 0.76 -10.03
C LYS A 21 4.56 2.10 -10.59
N ALA A 22 4.29 3.19 -9.87
CA ALA A 22 4.77 4.52 -10.21
C ALA A 22 6.22 4.73 -9.73
N ASP A 23 6.51 4.35 -8.49
CA ASP A 23 7.83 4.41 -7.87
C ASP A 23 8.02 3.26 -6.86
N PRO A 24 8.97 2.35 -7.10
CA PRO A 24 9.21 1.20 -6.22
C PRO A 24 9.56 1.61 -4.77
N ALA A 25 10.39 2.64 -4.61
CA ALA A 25 10.82 3.10 -3.29
C ALA A 25 9.66 3.76 -2.52
N TYR A 26 8.78 4.46 -3.22
CA TYR A 26 7.58 5.04 -2.62
C TYR A 26 6.58 3.96 -2.17
N GLY A 27 6.35 2.94 -3.00
CA GLY A 27 5.50 1.81 -2.65
C GLY A 27 6.02 1.02 -1.44
N GLU A 28 7.32 0.76 -1.37
CA GLU A 28 7.95 0.13 -0.21
C GLU A 28 7.81 0.96 1.08
N GLY A 29 7.93 2.29 0.96
CA GLY A 29 7.71 3.21 2.08
C GLY A 29 6.27 3.13 2.61
N LEU A 30 5.29 3.12 1.71
CA LEU A 30 3.88 2.97 2.07
C LEU A 30 3.57 1.61 2.70
N ALA A 31 4.15 0.53 2.16
CA ALA A 31 4.03 -0.82 2.71
C ALA A 31 4.55 -0.88 4.16
N LYS A 32 5.70 -0.27 4.44
CA LYS A 32 6.27 -0.16 5.80
C LYS A 32 5.38 0.64 6.76
N ILE A 33 4.87 1.81 6.32
CA ILE A 33 4.01 2.66 7.16
C ILE A 33 2.69 1.96 7.50
N LEU A 34 2.13 1.25 6.52
CA LEU A 34 0.85 0.54 6.65
C LEU A 34 0.99 -0.86 7.25
N ASN A 35 2.23 -1.30 7.53
CA ASN A 35 2.56 -2.62 8.05
C ASN A 35 2.00 -3.76 7.18
N ILE A 36 2.05 -3.56 5.86
CA ILE A 36 1.60 -4.52 4.84
C ILE A 36 2.85 -5.10 4.18
N PRO A 37 3.04 -6.43 4.18
CA PRO A 37 4.17 -7.04 3.50
C PRO A 37 4.04 -6.87 1.97
N MET A 38 5.15 -6.58 1.30
CA MET A 38 5.21 -6.47 -0.17
C MET A 38 4.75 -7.76 -0.87
N SER A 39 4.84 -8.91 -0.21
CA SER A 39 4.34 -10.20 -0.71
C SER A 39 2.83 -10.24 -0.93
N GLU A 40 2.06 -9.38 -0.24
CA GLU A 40 0.62 -9.25 -0.44
C GLU A 40 0.25 -8.27 -1.57
N ILE A 41 1.24 -7.62 -2.16
CA ILE A 41 1.06 -6.62 -3.21
C ILE A 41 1.22 -7.31 -4.56
N PRO A 42 0.15 -7.40 -5.37
CA PRO A 42 0.28 -7.91 -6.73
C PRO A 42 1.06 -6.90 -7.58
N GLN A 43 2.15 -7.35 -8.21
CA GLN A 43 2.95 -6.58 -9.18
C GLN A 43 2.18 -6.32 -10.49
#